data_AF-A0A258N5R3-F1
#
_entry.id   AF-A0A258N5R3-F1
#
_cell.length_a   1.000
_cell.length_b   1.000
_cell.length_c   1.000
_cell.angle_alpha   90.00
_cell.angle_beta   90.00
_cell.angle_gamma   90.00
#
_symmetry.space_group_name_H-M   'P 1'
#
loop_
_entity.id
_entity.type
_entity.pdbx_description
1 polymer ?
#
loop_
_entity_poly.entity_id
_entity_poly.type
_entity_poly.pdbx_seq_one_letter_code
_entity_poly.pdbx_strand_id
1 'polypeptide(L)'
;IVAEPFNAAAELQGIGKVLRFTGDVWKDHACCVVFMHERDLTERPEWSQKVVNAMVKAQVWTREHRAETAFLLSKDGPNKYTPHTQAVLNKVLAPAPEDVAAYVASGAIRHPDWRENRIDFQPYPYASYTEELVRRLKGTLIEGDHAFLDTLDPAFAAKDLVDDRFVKKAVLAAGGLKAFGVPDSFERQEVIAV
;
A
#
# COMPACT_ATOMS: atom_id res chain seq x y z
N ILE A 1 11.35 3.74 -11.47
CA ILE A 1 10.52 3.77 -10.24
C ILE A 1 11.36 3.21 -9.11
N VAL A 2 11.35 3.81 -7.92
CA VAL A 2 12.10 3.35 -6.74
C VAL A 2 11.16 3.43 -5.54
N ALA A 3 11.21 2.44 -4.65
CA ALA A 3 10.38 2.41 -3.44
C ALA A 3 10.94 3.29 -2.32
N GLU A 4 10.08 3.66 -1.38
CA GLU A 4 10.53 4.27 -0.12
C GLU A 4 11.34 3.26 0.72
N PRO A 5 12.30 3.72 1.54
CA PRO A 5 12.64 5.11 1.82
C PRO A 5 13.82 5.65 0.99
N PHE A 6 14.18 5.01 -0.12
CA PHE A 6 15.33 5.43 -0.93
C PHE A 6 15.12 6.80 -1.57
N ASN A 7 13.88 7.13 -1.99
CA ASN A 7 13.55 8.47 -2.49
C ASN A 7 13.76 9.52 -1.39
N ALA A 8 13.19 9.30 -0.19
CA ALA A 8 13.39 10.20 0.94
C ALA A 8 14.85 10.37 1.33
N ALA A 9 15.65 9.29 1.27
CA ALA A 9 17.09 9.35 1.51
C ALA A 9 17.82 10.22 0.47
N ALA A 10 17.51 10.05 -0.81
CA ALA A 10 18.10 10.85 -1.88
C ALA A 10 17.74 12.34 -1.77
N GLU A 11 16.50 12.65 -1.39
CA GLU A 11 16.04 14.02 -1.14
C GLU A 11 16.79 14.67 0.03
N LEU A 12 16.93 13.96 1.16
CA LEU A 12 17.64 14.47 2.34
C LEU A 12 19.14 14.65 2.09
N GLN A 13 19.73 13.87 1.19
CA GLN A 13 21.12 14.03 0.76
C GLN A 13 21.31 15.11 -0.32
N GLY A 14 20.22 15.65 -0.88
CA GLY A 14 20.28 16.63 -1.97
C GLY A 14 20.78 16.07 -3.30
N ILE A 15 20.76 14.75 -3.47
CA ILE A 15 21.25 14.05 -4.68
C ILE A 15 20.12 13.57 -5.60
N GLY A 16 18.87 13.79 -5.21
CA GLY A 16 17.70 13.39 -5.97
C GLY A 16 16.47 14.20 -5.59
N LYS A 17 15.42 14.06 -6.42
CA LYS A 17 14.10 14.66 -6.19
C LYS A 17 13.01 13.72 -6.70
N VAL A 18 11.83 13.77 -6.11
CA VAL A 18 10.66 13.07 -6.64
C VAL A 18 10.15 13.78 -7.89
N LEU A 19 9.93 13.03 -8.98
CA LEU A 19 9.36 13.57 -10.22
C LEU A 19 7.85 13.35 -10.32
N ARG A 20 7.35 12.26 -9.74
CA ARG A 20 5.93 11.90 -9.70
C ARG A 20 5.72 10.83 -8.62
N PHE A 21 4.62 10.92 -7.87
CA PHE A 21 4.20 9.85 -6.97
C PHE A 21 3.31 8.84 -7.71
N THR A 22 3.39 7.56 -7.36
CA THR A 22 2.50 6.53 -7.91
C THR A 22 1.04 6.75 -7.47
N GLY A 23 0.82 7.28 -6.26
CA GLY A 23 -0.50 7.72 -5.81
C GLY A 23 -1.10 8.85 -6.66
N ASP A 24 -0.27 9.58 -7.40
CA ASP A 24 -0.69 10.62 -8.36
C ASP A 24 -0.90 10.09 -9.79
N VAL A 25 -0.70 8.79 -9.99
CA VAL A 25 -1.02 8.07 -11.24
C VAL A 25 -2.28 7.23 -11.04
N TRP A 26 -2.41 6.56 -9.90
CA TRP A 26 -3.57 5.76 -9.53
C TRP A 26 -3.91 6.05 -8.07
N LYS A 27 -5.09 6.66 -7.87
CA LYS A 27 -5.60 7.05 -6.56
C LYS A 27 -5.74 5.83 -5.65
N ASP A 28 -5.26 5.92 -4.41
CA ASP A 28 -5.28 4.84 -3.42
C ASP A 28 -4.74 3.50 -3.98
N HIS A 29 -3.72 3.55 -4.85
CA HIS A 29 -3.14 2.34 -5.45
C HIS A 29 -2.62 1.36 -4.38
N ALA A 30 -2.85 0.07 -4.60
CA ALA A 30 -2.19 -0.94 -3.79
C ALA A 30 -0.68 -0.96 -4.11
N CYS A 31 0.15 -1.20 -3.09
CA CYS A 31 1.61 -1.25 -3.22
C CYS A 31 2.13 -2.61 -2.75
N CYS A 32 2.00 -2.90 -1.46
CA CYS A 32 2.43 -4.16 -0.86
C CYS A 32 1.23 -4.97 -0.39
N VAL A 33 1.32 -6.29 -0.51
CA VAL A 33 0.32 -7.24 0.00
C VAL A 33 1.01 -8.34 0.81
N VAL A 34 0.27 -8.94 1.74
CA VAL A 34 0.72 -10.11 2.51
C VAL A 34 0.12 -11.34 1.86
N PHE A 35 0.96 -12.31 1.52
CA PHE A 35 0.52 -13.62 1.01
C PHE A 35 0.69 -14.68 2.08
N MET A 36 -0.24 -15.64 2.08
CA MET A 36 -0.20 -16.84 2.90
C MET A 36 -0.48 -18.04 2.01
N HIS A 37 0.15 -19.17 2.31
CA HIS A 37 -0.05 -20.39 1.55
C HIS A 37 -1.50 -20.88 1.72
N GLU A 38 -2.17 -21.26 0.63
CA GLU A 38 -3.58 -21.69 0.65
C GLU A 38 -3.83 -22.86 1.63
N ARG A 39 -2.84 -23.75 1.75
CA ARG A 39 -2.86 -24.84 2.73
C ARG A 39 -3.07 -24.34 4.17
N ASP A 40 -2.41 -23.26 4.59
CA ASP A 40 -2.61 -22.69 5.93
C ASP A 40 -4.01 -22.08 6.07
N LEU A 41 -4.54 -21.47 5.00
CA LEU A 41 -5.91 -20.92 5.00
C LEU A 41 -6.95 -22.04 5.20
N THR A 42 -6.70 -23.21 4.63
CA THR A 42 -7.62 -24.36 4.66
C THR A 42 -7.45 -25.22 5.92
N GLU A 43 -6.21 -25.61 6.24
CA GLU A 43 -5.92 -26.56 7.32
C GLU A 43 -5.76 -25.87 8.68
N ARG A 44 -5.42 -24.57 8.71
CA ARG A 44 -5.13 -23.82 9.95
C ARG A 44 -5.89 -22.48 10.02
N PRO A 45 -7.19 -22.42 9.71
CA PRO A 45 -7.93 -21.17 9.54
C PRO A 45 -7.92 -20.26 10.79
N GLU A 46 -7.94 -20.84 12.00
CA GLU A 46 -7.86 -20.04 13.22
C GLU A 46 -6.51 -19.36 13.41
N TRP A 47 -5.42 -20.03 13.03
CA TRP A 47 -4.08 -19.45 13.07
C TRP A 47 -3.95 -18.37 12.01
N SER A 48 -4.40 -18.64 10.78
CA SER A 48 -4.42 -17.69 9.67
C SER A 48 -5.20 -16.42 10.05
N GLN A 49 -6.37 -16.56 10.67
CA GLN A 49 -7.13 -15.43 11.18
C GLN A 49 -6.36 -14.61 12.23
N LYS A 50 -5.62 -15.25 13.14
CA LYS A 50 -4.84 -14.55 14.16
C LYS A 50 -3.68 -13.76 13.54
N VAL A 51 -3.02 -14.29 12.51
CA VAL A 51 -1.98 -13.57 11.75
C VAL A 51 -2.58 -12.35 11.06
N VAL A 52 -3.70 -12.52 10.34
CA VAL A 52 -4.37 -11.40 9.65
C VAL A 52 -4.85 -10.35 10.65
N ASN A 53 -5.40 -10.75 11.81
CA ASN A 53 -5.76 -9.83 12.88
C ASN A 53 -4.56 -9.01 13.37
N ALA A 54 -3.39 -9.63 13.52
CA ALA A 54 -2.18 -8.94 13.96
C ALA A 54 -1.73 -7.90 12.92
N MET A 55 -1.76 -8.24 11.63
CA MET A 55 -1.43 -7.31 10.55
C MET A 55 -2.38 -6.11 10.51
N VAL A 56 -3.70 -6.35 10.58
CA VAL A 56 -4.71 -5.29 10.58
C VAL A 56 -4.55 -4.38 11.79
N LYS A 57 -4.32 -4.93 12.99
CA LYS A 57 -4.05 -4.13 14.19
C LYS A 57 -2.76 -3.30 14.08
N ALA A 58 -1.69 -3.88 13.53
CA ALA A 58 -0.45 -3.17 13.32
C ALA A 58 -0.62 -1.99 12.34
N GLN A 59 -1.43 -2.16 11.29
CA GLN A 59 -1.76 -1.09 10.36
C GLN A 59 -2.55 0.04 11.02
N VAL A 60 -3.58 -0.27 11.82
CA VAL A 60 -4.31 0.77 12.59
C VAL A 60 -3.35 1.52 13.51
N TRP A 61 -2.59 0.79 14.32
CA TRP A 61 -1.64 1.39 15.26
C TRP A 61 -0.62 2.28 14.55
N THR A 62 -0.07 1.81 13.42
CA THR A 62 0.90 2.58 12.63
C THR A 62 0.33 3.91 12.14
N ARG A 63 -0.94 3.93 11.71
CA ARG A 63 -1.60 5.18 11.26
C ARG A 63 -1.70 6.20 12.38
N GLU A 64 -1.93 5.75 13.60
CA GLU A 64 -2.03 6.60 14.80
C GLU A 64 -0.66 6.98 15.38
N HIS A 65 0.38 6.18 15.12
CA HIS A 65 1.71 6.29 15.73
C HIS A 65 2.82 6.41 14.67
N ARG A 66 2.60 7.21 13.62
CA ARG A 66 3.49 7.29 12.45
C ARG A 66 4.94 7.64 12.79
N ALA A 67 5.15 8.66 13.63
CA ALA A 67 6.51 9.07 14.04
C ALA A 67 7.19 8.03 14.94
N GLU A 68 6.42 7.37 15.81
CA GLU A 68 6.93 6.28 16.64
C GLU A 68 7.29 5.06 15.78
N THR A 69 6.47 4.74 14.77
CA THR A 69 6.76 3.68 13.80
C THR A 69 8.07 3.95 13.06
N ALA A 70 8.31 5.19 12.65
CA ALA A 70 9.58 5.58 12.02
C ALA A 70 10.77 5.35 12.97
N PHE A 71 10.64 5.66 14.26
CA PHE A 71 11.68 5.37 15.24
C PHE A 71 11.90 3.86 15.41
N LEU A 72 10.83 3.09 15.63
CA LEU A 72 10.88 1.63 15.83
C LEU A 72 11.56 0.91 14.67
N LEU A 73 11.27 1.32 13.43
CA LEU A 73 11.83 0.71 12.21
C LEU A 73 13.25 1.18 11.89
N SER A 74 13.70 2.30 12.44
CA SER A 74 15.01 2.87 12.14
C SER A 74 16.18 2.05 12.72
N LYS A 75 17.38 2.30 12.20
CA LYS A 75 18.64 1.80 12.78
C LYS A 75 18.92 2.36 14.19
N ASP A 76 18.25 3.46 14.53
CA ASP A 76 18.35 4.15 15.81
C ASP A 76 17.34 3.57 16.83
N GLY A 77 16.37 2.78 16.33
CA GLY A 77 15.39 2.05 17.13
C GLY A 77 15.98 0.82 17.84
N PRO A 78 15.29 0.28 18.85
CA PRO A 78 15.79 -0.78 19.71
C PRO A 78 16.13 -2.07 18.94
N ASN A 79 15.32 -2.40 17.92
CA ASN A 79 15.43 -3.65 17.17
C ASN A 79 16.16 -3.49 15.82
N LYS A 80 16.43 -2.24 15.39
CA LYS A 80 17.18 -1.94 14.16
C LYS A 80 16.66 -2.67 12.93
N TYR A 81 15.33 -2.68 12.74
CA TYR A 81 14.67 -3.45 11.67
C TYR A 81 15.12 -3.05 10.26
N THR A 82 15.59 -1.81 10.09
CA THR A 82 16.12 -1.32 8.83
C THR A 82 17.45 -0.59 9.04
N PRO A 83 18.28 -0.46 7.99
CA PRO A 83 19.52 0.31 8.09
C PRO A 83 19.31 1.84 7.98
N HIS A 84 18.08 2.33 7.88
CA HIS A 84 17.78 3.74 7.63
C HIS A 84 17.71 4.56 8.93
N THR A 85 18.09 5.84 8.87
CA THR A 85 17.96 6.76 10.02
C THR A 85 16.49 7.07 10.31
N GLN A 86 16.19 7.46 11.55
CA GLN A 86 14.85 7.93 11.89
C GLN A 86 14.42 9.13 11.03
N ALA A 87 15.32 10.05 10.70
CA ALA A 87 15.01 11.22 9.86
C ALA A 87 14.51 10.83 8.46
N VAL A 88 15.14 9.83 7.83
CA VAL A 88 14.73 9.29 6.53
C VAL A 88 13.34 8.67 6.62
N LEU A 89 13.08 7.86 7.66
CA LEU A 89 11.79 7.21 7.84
C LEU A 89 10.67 8.20 8.23
N ASN A 90 10.98 9.24 9.00
CA ASN A 90 10.02 10.31 9.32
C ASN A 90 9.55 11.04 8.07
N LYS A 91 10.45 11.36 7.12
CA LYS A 91 10.07 12.00 5.85
C LYS A 91 9.10 11.14 5.02
N VAL A 92 9.05 9.83 5.26
CA VAL A 92 8.13 8.89 4.61
C VAL A 92 6.83 8.73 5.40
N LEU A 93 6.95 8.35 6.68
CA LEU A 93 5.82 7.92 7.51
C LEU A 93 5.07 9.09 8.15
N ALA A 94 5.77 10.16 8.51
CA ALA A 94 5.22 11.34 9.17
C ALA A 94 5.72 12.63 8.49
N PRO A 95 5.44 12.79 7.18
CA PRO A 95 5.93 13.96 6.43
C PRO A 95 5.34 15.25 7.01
N ALA A 96 6.15 16.31 6.98
CA ALA A 96 5.70 17.63 7.39
C ALA A 96 4.68 18.17 6.36
N PRO A 97 3.64 18.93 6.76
CA PRO A 97 2.64 19.46 5.84
C PRO A 97 3.23 20.28 4.68
N GLU A 98 4.36 20.94 4.92
CA GLU A 98 5.06 21.78 3.94
C GLU A 98 5.62 20.97 2.76
N ASP A 99 5.92 19.68 2.96
CA ASP A 99 6.40 18.79 1.89
C ASP A 99 5.36 18.69 0.76
N VAL A 100 4.07 18.61 1.10
CA VAL A 100 2.99 18.50 0.10
C VAL A 100 2.94 19.75 -0.79
N ALA A 101 3.03 20.93 -0.19
CA ALA A 101 3.04 22.19 -0.94
C ALA A 101 4.25 22.26 -1.90
N ALA A 102 5.42 21.80 -1.45
CA ALA A 102 6.61 21.72 -2.29
C ALA A 102 6.46 20.74 -3.47
N TYR A 103 5.82 19.58 -3.25
CA TYR A 103 5.56 18.62 -4.32
C TYR A 103 4.53 19.11 -5.33
N VAL A 104 3.52 19.87 -4.90
CA VAL A 104 2.58 20.54 -5.81
C VAL A 104 3.31 21.61 -6.64
N ALA A 105 4.11 22.47 -6.00
CA ALA A 105 4.85 23.52 -6.68
C ALA A 105 5.87 22.97 -7.71
N SER A 106 6.47 21.81 -7.43
CA SER A 106 7.41 21.15 -8.35
C SER A 106 6.73 20.35 -9.46
N GLY A 107 5.41 20.15 -9.39
CA GLY A 107 4.64 19.33 -10.33
C GLY A 107 4.75 17.81 -10.12
N ALA A 108 5.35 17.39 -9.00
CA ALA A 108 5.43 15.98 -8.59
C ALA A 108 4.08 15.43 -8.09
N ILE A 109 3.20 16.30 -7.58
CA ILE A 109 1.78 16.03 -7.32
C ILE A 109 0.95 16.89 -8.28
N ARG A 110 0.09 16.25 -9.08
CA ARG A 110 -0.79 16.89 -10.06
C ARG A 110 -2.25 16.87 -9.63
N HIS A 111 -2.63 15.96 -8.75
CA HIS A 111 -3.99 15.78 -8.24
C HIS A 111 -4.05 16.02 -6.71
N PRO A 112 -3.79 17.26 -6.24
CA PRO A 112 -3.78 17.56 -4.80
C PRO A 112 -5.14 17.34 -4.12
N ASP A 113 -6.23 17.36 -4.90
CA ASP A 113 -7.60 17.08 -4.46
C ASP A 113 -7.81 15.62 -4.04
N TRP A 114 -6.95 14.69 -4.49
CA TRP A 114 -7.01 13.28 -4.07
C TRP A 114 -6.58 13.07 -2.62
N ARG A 115 -5.78 13.99 -2.07
CA ARG A 115 -5.30 13.99 -0.68
C ARG A 115 -4.57 12.70 -0.28
N GLU A 116 -3.80 12.16 -1.21
CA GLU A 116 -2.98 10.97 -1.00
C GLU A 116 -1.88 11.23 0.04
N ASN A 117 -1.71 10.27 0.96
CA ASN A 117 -0.54 10.23 1.82
C ASN A 117 0.66 9.70 1.04
N ARG A 118 1.89 10.14 1.38
CA ARG A 118 3.12 9.60 0.77
C ARG A 118 3.23 8.07 0.93
N ILE A 119 2.85 7.57 2.10
CA ILE A 119 2.64 6.16 2.37
C ILE A 119 1.40 6.01 3.26
N ASP A 120 0.56 5.02 2.99
CA ASP A 120 -0.57 4.71 3.85
C ASP A 120 -0.81 3.20 4.01
N PHE A 121 -1.68 2.87 4.96
CA PHE A 121 -1.98 1.51 5.37
C PHE A 121 -3.48 1.25 5.25
N GLN A 122 -3.85 0.47 4.23
CA GLN A 122 -5.21 0.03 3.96
C GLN A 122 -5.20 -1.50 3.79
N PRO A 123 -5.93 -2.27 4.64
CA PRO A 123 -5.84 -3.72 4.65
C PRO A 123 -6.62 -4.42 3.54
N TYR A 124 -7.71 -3.81 3.07
CA TYR A 124 -8.70 -4.55 2.28
C TYR A 124 -8.30 -4.63 0.80
N PRO A 125 -8.17 -5.84 0.23
CA PRO A 125 -7.82 -6.03 -1.17
C PRO A 125 -9.07 -5.89 -2.06
N TYR A 126 -9.39 -4.67 -2.49
CA TYR A 126 -10.53 -4.43 -3.37
C TYR A 126 -10.40 -5.22 -4.68
N ALA A 127 -11.43 -5.99 -5.03
CA ALA A 127 -11.45 -6.79 -6.26
C ALA A 127 -11.23 -5.94 -7.52
N SER A 128 -11.82 -4.73 -7.55
CA SER A 128 -11.66 -3.76 -8.64
C SER A 128 -10.22 -3.40 -8.93
N TYR A 129 -9.35 -3.33 -7.91
CA TYR A 129 -7.92 -3.09 -8.10
C TYR A 129 -7.25 -4.26 -8.82
N THR A 130 -7.47 -5.49 -8.36
CA THR A 130 -6.91 -6.69 -9.00
C THR A 130 -7.42 -6.85 -10.42
N GLU A 131 -8.70 -6.60 -10.65
CA GLU A 131 -9.27 -6.64 -11.99
C GLU A 131 -8.60 -5.61 -12.93
N GLU A 132 -8.45 -4.37 -12.48
CA GLU A 132 -7.82 -3.33 -13.28
C GLU A 132 -6.33 -3.61 -13.52
N LEU A 133 -5.64 -4.18 -12.53
CA LEU A 133 -4.27 -4.64 -12.68
C LEU A 133 -4.16 -5.72 -13.78
N VAL A 134 -5.05 -6.72 -13.77
CA VAL A 134 -5.07 -7.76 -14.82
C VAL A 134 -5.35 -7.16 -16.19
N ARG A 135 -6.31 -6.22 -16.30
CA ARG A 135 -6.57 -5.51 -17.57
C ARG A 135 -5.32 -4.80 -18.10
N ARG A 136 -4.55 -4.14 -17.22
CA ARG A 136 -3.31 -3.45 -17.59
C ARG A 136 -2.18 -4.39 -17.94
N LEU A 137 -2.05 -5.52 -17.24
CA LEU A 137 -1.04 -6.53 -17.53
C LEU A 137 -1.16 -7.06 -18.96
N LYS A 138 -2.38 -7.22 -19.50
CA LYS A 138 -2.60 -7.61 -20.90
C LYS A 138 -1.98 -6.65 -21.92
N GLY A 139 -1.88 -5.36 -21.58
CA GLY A 139 -1.25 -4.33 -22.41
C GLY A 139 0.20 -4.03 -22.02
N THR A 140 0.75 -4.72 -21.03
CA THR A 140 2.10 -4.48 -20.52
C THR A 140 3.10 -5.36 -21.27
N LEU A 141 4.23 -4.78 -21.67
CA LEU A 141 5.33 -5.58 -22.22
C LEU A 141 5.89 -6.50 -21.13
N ILE A 142 5.70 -7.80 -21.30
CA ILE A 142 6.14 -8.84 -20.37
C ILE A 142 7.12 -9.76 -21.10
N GLU A 143 8.25 -10.04 -20.45
CA GLU A 143 9.21 -11.04 -20.92
C GLU A 143 8.75 -12.45 -20.53
N GLY A 144 8.91 -13.42 -21.44
CA GLY A 144 8.49 -14.81 -21.24
C GLY A 144 7.15 -15.14 -21.86
N ASP A 145 6.60 -16.32 -21.53
CA ASP A 145 5.28 -16.74 -22.00
C ASP A 145 4.17 -16.04 -21.22
N HIS A 146 3.45 -15.16 -21.91
CA HIS A 146 2.30 -14.43 -21.39
C HIS A 146 0.98 -14.80 -22.05
N ALA A 147 0.93 -15.87 -22.87
CA ALA A 147 -0.26 -16.22 -23.65
C ALA A 147 -1.50 -16.48 -22.78
N PHE A 148 -1.29 -16.91 -21.52
CA PHE A 148 -2.37 -17.09 -20.55
C PHE A 148 -3.11 -15.78 -20.22
N LEU A 149 -2.42 -14.62 -20.27
CA LEU A 149 -3.03 -13.32 -19.96
C LEU A 149 -4.07 -12.91 -20.99
N ASP A 150 -3.89 -13.29 -22.26
CA ASP A 150 -4.81 -12.93 -23.34
C ASP A 150 -6.24 -13.38 -23.00
N THR A 151 -6.37 -14.60 -22.49
CA THR A 151 -7.66 -15.22 -22.15
C THR A 151 -8.08 -15.04 -20.70
N LEU A 152 -7.20 -14.55 -19.81
CA LEU A 152 -7.51 -14.44 -18.38
C LEU A 152 -8.65 -13.44 -18.14
N ASP A 153 -9.74 -13.89 -17.53
CA ASP A 153 -10.81 -12.99 -17.06
C ASP A 153 -10.36 -12.28 -15.77
N PRO A 154 -10.31 -10.93 -15.76
CA PRO A 154 -9.97 -10.17 -14.56
C PRO A 154 -10.81 -10.50 -13.34
N ALA A 155 -12.12 -10.72 -13.51
CA ALA A 155 -13.04 -11.00 -12.40
C ALA A 155 -12.77 -12.39 -11.81
N PHE A 156 -12.49 -13.38 -12.67
CA PHE A 156 -12.04 -14.69 -12.24
C PHE A 156 -10.74 -14.59 -11.44
N ALA A 157 -9.73 -13.91 -11.96
CA ALA A 157 -8.43 -13.77 -11.29
C ALA A 157 -8.55 -13.10 -9.91
N ALA A 158 -9.36 -12.04 -9.80
CA ALA A 158 -9.59 -11.37 -8.51
C ALA A 158 -10.23 -12.30 -7.48
N LYS A 159 -11.18 -13.14 -7.89
CA LYS A 159 -11.88 -14.10 -7.01
C LYS A 159 -11.02 -15.31 -6.64
N ASP A 160 -10.20 -15.79 -7.57
CA ASP A 160 -9.38 -16.99 -7.41
C ASP A 160 -8.16 -16.73 -6.51
N LEU A 161 -7.49 -15.58 -6.69
CA LEU A 161 -6.26 -15.26 -5.99
C LEU A 161 -6.45 -14.69 -4.57
N VAL A 162 -7.64 -14.17 -4.25
CA VAL A 162 -7.88 -13.40 -3.03
C VAL A 162 -8.95 -14.06 -2.16
N ASP A 163 -8.52 -14.67 -1.05
CA ASP A 163 -9.43 -15.06 0.03
C ASP A 163 -9.60 -13.90 1.02
N ASP A 164 -10.65 -13.10 0.81
CA ASP A 164 -10.91 -11.89 1.60
C ASP A 164 -11.57 -12.15 2.97
N ARG A 165 -11.96 -13.39 3.26
CA ARG A 165 -12.79 -13.72 4.45
C ARG A 165 -12.09 -13.34 5.75
N PHE A 166 -10.79 -13.61 5.83
CA PHE A 166 -9.98 -13.34 7.02
C PHE A 166 -9.79 -11.85 7.26
N VAL A 167 -9.46 -11.10 6.20
CA VAL A 167 -9.20 -9.66 6.30
C VAL A 167 -10.48 -8.88 6.52
N LYS A 168 -11.59 -9.27 5.88
CA LYS A 168 -12.91 -8.67 6.11
C LYS A 168 -13.33 -8.79 7.58
N LYS A 169 -13.17 -9.97 8.19
CA LYS A 169 -13.43 -10.17 9.62
C LYS A 169 -12.52 -9.34 10.51
N ALA A 170 -11.23 -9.26 10.19
CA ALA A 170 -10.25 -8.49 10.95
C ALA A 170 -10.52 -6.98 10.89
N VAL A 171 -10.87 -6.46 9.71
CA VAL A 171 -11.24 -5.05 9.50
C VAL A 171 -12.48 -4.68 10.29
N LEU A 172 -13.53 -5.50 10.21
CA LEU A 172 -14.76 -5.26 10.98
C LEU A 172 -14.49 -5.25 12.49
N ALA A 173 -13.66 -6.18 12.99
CA ALA A 173 -13.26 -6.24 14.39
C ALA A 173 -12.38 -5.04 14.83
N ALA A 174 -11.71 -4.37 13.90
CA ALA A 174 -10.87 -3.20 14.14
C ALA A 174 -11.62 -1.86 14.02
N GLY A 175 -12.96 -1.87 13.95
CA GLY A 175 -13.78 -0.67 13.80
C GLY A 175 -14.24 -0.38 12.37
N GLY A 176 -14.07 -1.34 11.45
CA GLY A 176 -14.48 -1.23 10.06
C GLY A 176 -13.52 -0.43 9.19
N LEU A 177 -13.90 -0.22 7.93
CA LEU A 177 -13.08 0.46 6.93
C LEU A 177 -12.78 1.93 7.31
N LYS A 178 -13.68 2.58 8.05
CA LYS A 178 -13.50 3.95 8.56
C LYS A 178 -12.27 4.09 9.46
N ALA A 179 -11.86 3.05 10.19
CA ALA A 179 -10.63 3.07 11.00
C ALA A 179 -9.36 3.28 10.13
N PHE A 180 -9.45 2.97 8.84
CA PHE A 180 -8.38 3.14 7.85
C PHE A 180 -8.56 4.40 6.99
N GLY A 181 -9.48 5.29 7.35
CA GLY A 181 -9.70 6.55 6.64
C GLY A 181 -10.30 6.41 5.23
N VAL A 182 -10.89 5.25 4.92
CA VAL A 182 -11.53 4.97 3.63
C VAL A 182 -13.05 4.87 3.77
N PRO A 183 -13.82 5.01 2.66
CA PRO A 183 -15.27 4.82 2.67
C PRO A 183 -15.68 3.46 3.24
N ASP A 184 -16.86 3.41 3.84
CA ASP A 184 -17.41 2.20 4.49
C ASP A 184 -18.08 1.27 3.47
N SER A 185 -17.29 0.87 2.48
CA SER A 185 -17.71 0.02 1.37
C SER A 185 -16.56 -0.90 1.00
N PHE A 186 -16.83 -2.21 0.89
CA PHE A 186 -15.88 -3.19 0.36
C PHE A 186 -15.82 -3.18 -1.18
N GLU A 187 -16.53 -2.27 -1.81
CA GLU A 187 -16.45 -1.97 -3.24
C GLU A 187 -15.84 -0.59 -3.44
N ARG A 188 -14.99 -0.47 -4.45
CA ARG A 188 -14.32 0.78 -4.81
C ARG A 188 -14.23 0.90 -6.32
N GLN A 189 -14.41 2.12 -6.83
CA GLN A 189 -14.10 2.44 -8.22
C GLN A 189 -12.67 2.97 -8.31
N GLU A 190 -11.88 2.40 -9.22
CA GLU A 190 -10.50 2.82 -9.43
C GLU A 190 -10.43 4.14 -10.22
N VAL A 191 -9.56 5.05 -9.79
CA VAL A 191 -9.34 6.35 -10.43
C VAL A 191 -7.89 6.42 -10.88
N ILE A 192 -7.67 6.56 -12.20
CA ILE A 192 -6.35 6.51 -12.82
C ILE A 192 -6.18 7.70 -13.75
N ALA A 193 -5.06 8.40 -13.62
CA ALA A 193 -4.69 9.57 -14.40
C ALA A 193 -3.25 9.40 -14.92
N VAL A 194 -3.13 8.87 -16.14
CA VAL A 194 -1.83 8.57 -16.77
C VAL A 194 -1.27 9.82 -17.43
#